data_AF-A0A944BSF8-F1
#
_entry.id   AF-A0A944BSF8-F1
#
_cell.length_a   1.000
_cell.length_b   1.000
_cell.length_c   1.000
_cell.angle_alpha   90.00
_cell.angle_beta   90.00
_cell.angle_gamma   90.00
#
_symmetry.space_group_name_H-M   'P 1'
#
loop_
_entity.id
_entity.type
_entity.pdbx_description
1 polymer ?
#
loop_
_entity_poly.entity_id
_entity_poly.type
_entity_poly.pdbx_seq_one_letter_code
_entity_poly.pdbx_strand_id
1 'polypeptide(L)'
;MLITKEKIILIICSVCGAILPLAFVLPMYFCTNVILGNLLSIVGVVYLGFSGLYLVTRSGMFDVFRYQFINWMSSFKKGIPLPYKDAYEYKMHLEEKRENNRYYWLPFVILGALYLIAGILFSFFPI
;
A
#
# COMPACT_ATOMS: atom_id res chain seq x y z
N MET A 1 -14.57 -17.20 12.41
CA MET A 1 -13.61 -16.68 11.41
C MET A 1 -12.53 -15.91 12.15
N LEU A 2 -11.38 -16.53 12.44
CA LEU A 2 -10.30 -15.91 13.20
C LEU A 2 -9.66 -14.79 12.37
N ILE A 3 -9.70 -13.55 12.89
CA ILE A 3 -9.01 -12.41 12.27
C ILE A 3 -7.51 -12.62 12.49
N THR A 4 -6.77 -12.88 11.41
CA THR A 4 -5.32 -13.03 11.47
C THR A 4 -4.66 -11.70 11.82
N LYS A 5 -3.48 -11.73 12.47
CA LYS A 5 -2.73 -10.51 12.86
C LYS A 5 -2.54 -9.53 11.70
N GLU A 6 -2.33 -10.04 10.48
CA GLU A 6 -2.19 -9.25 9.25
C GLU A 6 -3.45 -8.44 8.91
N LYS A 7 -4.64 -9.02 9.12
CA LYS A 7 -5.93 -8.34 8.89
C LYS A 7 -6.17 -7.24 9.92
N ILE A 8 -5.77 -7.45 11.18
CA ILE A 8 -5.84 -6.42 12.23
C ILE A 8 -4.95 -5.24 11.88
N ILE A 9 -3.70 -5.50 11.46
CA ILE A 9 -2.77 -4.45 11.03
C ILE A 9 -3.35 -3.68 9.84
N LEU A 10 -3.93 -4.37 8.85
CA LEU A 10 -4.57 -3.71 7.71
C LEU A 10 -5.73 -2.80 8.15
N ILE A 11 -6.57 -3.27 9.08
CA ILE A 11 -7.69 -2.46 9.61
C ILE A 11 -7.12 -1.21 10.30
N ILE A 12 -6.14 -1.36 11.19
CA ILE A 12 -5.50 -0.23 11.88
C ILE A 12 -4.89 0.74 10.87
N CYS A 13 -4.13 0.27 9.87
CA CYS A 13 -3.56 1.12 8.84
C CYS A 13 -4.61 1.86 8.01
N SER A 14 -5.73 1.20 7.69
CA SER A 14 -6.83 1.84 6.97
C SER A 14 -7.54 2.91 7.80
N VAL A 15 -7.73 2.64 9.10
CA VAL A 15 -8.34 3.58 10.06
C VAL A 15 -7.42 4.77 10.31
N CYS A 16 -6.14 4.55 10.59
CA CYS A 16 -5.15 5.62 10.70
C CYS A 16 -5.03 6.42 9.39
N GLY A 17 -5.07 5.73 8.25
CA GLY A 17 -5.06 6.34 6.92
C GLY A 17 -6.28 7.20 6.61
N ALA A 18 -7.42 6.91 7.23
CA ALA A 18 -8.61 7.75 7.14
C ALA A 18 -8.55 8.96 8.10
N ILE A 19 -8.13 8.71 9.35
CA ILE A 19 -8.17 9.71 10.43
C ILE A 19 -7.07 10.75 10.30
N LEU A 20 -5.83 10.35 9.98
CA LEU A 20 -4.69 11.28 9.94
C LEU A 20 -4.90 12.40 8.91
N PRO A 21 -5.28 12.13 7.64
CA PRO A 21 -5.52 13.20 6.69
C PRO A 21 -6.65 14.13 7.14
N LEU A 22 -7.74 13.58 7.69
CA LEU A 22 -8.85 14.38 8.23
C LEU A 22 -8.41 15.29 9.39
N ALA A 23 -7.57 14.78 10.30
CA ALA A 23 -7.06 15.53 11.44
C ALA A 23 -6.13 16.69 11.04
N PHE A 24 -5.44 16.60 9.90
CA PHE A 24 -4.62 17.70 9.35
C PHE A 24 -5.45 18.67 8.49
N VAL A 25 -6.41 18.15 7.72
CA VAL A 25 -7.25 18.93 6.79
C VAL A 25 -8.26 19.82 7.54
N LEU A 26 -8.89 19.31 8.62
CA LEU A 26 -9.90 20.06 9.36
C LEU A 26 -9.36 21.36 10.01
N PRO A 27 -8.22 21.37 10.73
CA PRO A 27 -7.66 22.61 11.26
C PRO A 27 -7.18 23.55 10.15
N MET A 28 -6.62 23.02 9.07
CA MET A 28 -6.17 23.85 7.93
C MET A 28 -7.32 24.56 7.23
N TYR A 29 -8.51 23.94 7.17
CA TYR A 29 -9.73 24.59 6.69
C TYR A 29 -10.06 25.87 7.46
N PHE A 30 -9.91 25.85 8.79
CA PHE A 30 -10.25 27.01 9.63
C PHE A 30 -9.10 28.01 9.79
N CYS A 31 -7.84 27.59 9.63
CA CYS A 31 -6.68 28.41 9.95
C CYS A 31 -5.94 29.01 8.75
N THR A 32 -6.19 28.55 7.51
CA THR A 32 -5.38 28.95 6.35
C THR A 32 -6.16 28.99 5.03
N ASN A 33 -5.77 29.89 4.10
CA ASN A 33 -6.21 29.89 2.69
C ASN A 33 -5.52 28.79 1.86
N VAL A 34 -5.23 27.63 2.44
CA VAL A 34 -4.60 26.53 1.71
C VAL A 34 -5.68 25.80 0.91
N ILE A 35 -5.42 25.60 -0.38
CA ILE A 35 -6.33 24.92 -1.31
C ILE A 35 -6.50 23.47 -0.86
N LEU A 36 -7.56 23.18 -0.09
CA LEU A 36 -7.88 21.84 0.44
C LEU A 36 -7.93 20.78 -0.66
N GLY A 37 -8.35 21.18 -1.87
CA GLY A 37 -8.36 20.32 -3.05
C GLY A 37 -6.99 19.71 -3.36
N ASN A 38 -5.90 20.47 -3.21
CA ASN A 38 -4.55 19.99 -3.50
C ASN A 38 -4.08 18.97 -2.46
N LEU A 39 -4.32 19.23 -1.17
CA LEU A 39 -3.92 18.32 -0.08
C LEU A 39 -4.63 16.97 -0.19
N LEU A 40 -5.95 16.99 -0.38
CA LEU A 40 -6.74 15.76 -0.53
C LEU A 40 -6.38 15.00 -1.81
N SER A 41 -6.12 15.71 -2.90
CA SER A 41 -5.68 15.10 -4.16
C SER A 41 -4.32 14.43 -4.03
N ILE A 42 -3.34 15.05 -3.36
CA ILE A 42 -2.02 14.45 -3.11
C ILE A 42 -2.17 13.16 -2.30
N VAL A 43 -2.97 13.18 -1.23
CA VAL A 43 -3.24 11.99 -0.41
C VAL A 43 -3.88 10.88 -1.25
N GLY A 44 -4.89 11.22 -2.07
CA GLY A 44 -5.54 10.28 -2.98
C GLY A 44 -4.58 9.64 -3.99
N VAL A 45 -3.72 10.45 -4.62
CA VAL A 45 -2.70 9.99 -5.58
C VAL A 45 -1.68 9.07 -4.91
N VAL A 46 -1.23 9.36 -3.68
CA VAL A 46 -0.29 8.50 -2.96
C VAL A 46 -0.91 7.13 -2.68
N TYR A 47 -2.15 7.07 -2.22
CA TYR A 47 -2.85 5.80 -1.97
C TYR A 47 -3.07 4.98 -3.25
N LEU A 48 -3.49 5.62 -4.34
CA LEU A 48 -3.69 4.96 -5.63
C LEU A 48 -2.36 4.52 -6.25
N GLY A 49 -1.32 5.35 -6.16
CA GLY A 49 0.03 5.03 -6.62
C GLY A 49 0.62 3.84 -5.88
N PHE A 50 0.52 3.82 -4.55
CA PHE A 50 0.93 2.67 -3.74
C PHE A 50 0.18 1.40 -4.12
N SER A 51 -1.14 1.49 -4.30
CA SER A 51 -1.97 0.36 -4.72
C SER A 51 -1.59 -0.15 -6.12
N GLY A 52 -1.29 0.76 -7.04
CA GLY A 52 -0.79 0.43 -8.37
C GLY A 52 0.55 -0.30 -8.31
N LEU A 53 1.52 0.21 -7.54
CA LEU A 53 2.80 -0.46 -7.31
C LEU A 53 2.61 -1.84 -6.66
N TYR A 54 1.66 -1.99 -5.75
CA TYR A 54 1.31 -3.28 -5.17
C TYR A 54 0.78 -4.25 -6.24
N LEU A 55 -0.09 -3.80 -7.15
CA LEU A 55 -0.59 -4.65 -8.24
C LEU A 55 0.52 -5.06 -9.22
N VAL A 56 1.44 -4.15 -9.55
CA VAL A 56 2.60 -4.45 -10.40
C VAL A 56 3.55 -5.44 -9.73
N THR A 57 3.81 -5.29 -8.42
CA THR A 57 4.65 -6.27 -7.70
C THR A 57 3.94 -7.61 -7.52
N ARG A 58 2.61 -7.61 -7.40
CA ARG A 58 1.79 -8.82 -7.34
C ARG A 58 1.75 -9.59 -8.65
N SER A 59 1.83 -8.93 -9.81
CA SER A 59 1.85 -9.61 -11.12
C SER A 59 3.12 -10.42 -11.38
N GLY A 60 4.12 -10.29 -10.52
CA GLY A 60 5.38 -11.02 -10.62
C GLY A 60 6.44 -10.32 -11.47
N MET A 61 6.18 -9.07 -11.87
CA MET A 61 7.09 -8.27 -12.70
C MET A 61 8.51 -8.13 -12.12
N PHE A 62 8.65 -8.20 -10.80
CA PHE A 62 9.94 -8.09 -10.10
C PHE A 62 10.38 -9.38 -9.38
N ASP A 63 9.75 -10.52 -9.64
CA ASP A 63 10.02 -11.77 -8.89
C ASP A 63 11.43 -12.30 -9.13
N VAL A 64 11.86 -12.32 -10.40
CA VAL A 64 13.21 -12.81 -10.77
C VAL A 64 14.28 -11.95 -10.13
N PHE A 65 14.12 -10.62 -10.19
CA PHE A 65 15.04 -9.68 -9.57
C PHE A 65 15.10 -9.87 -8.05
N ARG A 66 13.94 -10.00 -7.39
CA ARG A 66 13.87 -10.25 -5.94
C ARG A 66 14.55 -11.56 -5.55
N TYR A 67 14.31 -12.64 -6.29
CA TYR A 67 14.93 -13.94 -6.02
C TYR A 67 16.46 -13.86 -6.11
N GLN A 68 16.98 -13.27 -7.20
CA GLN A 68 18.42 -13.09 -7.35
C GLN A 68 19.02 -12.20 -6.26
N PHE A 69 18.33 -11.12 -5.90
CA PHE A 69 18.78 -10.22 -4.83
C PHE A 69 18.81 -10.93 -3.46
N ILE A 70 17.83 -11.78 -3.16
CA ILE A 70 17.80 -12.59 -1.92
C ILE A 70 18.98 -13.57 -1.89
N ASN A 71 19.27 -14.24 -3.00
CA ASN A 71 20.40 -15.18 -3.10
C ASN A 71 21.74 -14.46 -2.99
N TRP A 72 21.87 -13.29 -3.61
CA TRP A 72 23.05 -12.43 -3.50
C TRP A 72 23.28 -11.97 -2.05
N MET A 73 22.25 -11.45 -1.39
CA MET A 73 22.33 -11.03 0.02
C MET A 73 22.63 -12.22 0.96
N SER A 74 22.07 -13.39 0.69
CA SER A 74 22.35 -14.62 1.46
C SER A 74 23.81 -15.06 1.32
N SER A 75 24.45 -14.79 0.18
CA SER A 75 25.86 -15.13 -0.06
C SER A 75 26.83 -14.36 0.84
N PHE A 76 26.41 -13.20 1.39
CA PHE A 76 27.21 -12.45 2.38
C PHE A 76 27.09 -12.99 3.81
N LYS A 77 26.10 -13.84 4.11
CA LYS A 77 25.88 -14.38 5.45
C LYS A 77 26.44 -15.81 5.52
N LYS A 78 27.64 -15.97 6.06
CA LYS A 78 28.26 -17.29 6.26
C LYS A 78 27.46 -18.12 7.27
N GLY A 79 27.16 -19.38 6.92
CA GLY A 79 26.56 -20.38 7.82
C GLY A 79 25.02 -20.38 7.88
N ILE A 80 24.35 -19.49 7.15
CA ILE A 80 22.88 -19.47 7.09
C ILE A 80 22.44 -20.25 5.84
N PRO A 81 21.56 -21.26 5.96
CA PRO A 81 21.02 -21.95 4.80
C PRO A 81 20.25 -20.97 3.90
N LEU A 82 20.30 -21.20 2.58
CA LEU A 82 19.51 -20.42 1.64
C LEU A 82 18.02 -20.52 2.03
N PRO A 83 17.28 -19.39 1.97
CA PRO A 83 15.88 -19.37 2.39
C PRO A 83 14.95 -20.18 1.45
N TYR A 84 15.40 -20.46 0.23
CA TYR A 84 14.66 -21.23 -0.77
C TYR A 84 15.61 -22.22 -1.44
N LYS A 85 15.19 -23.47 -1.60
CA LYS A 85 15.96 -24.54 -2.24
C LYS A 85 16.13 -24.30 -3.73
N ASP A 86 15.08 -23.81 -4.39
CA ASP A 86 15.06 -23.51 -5.81
C ASP A 86 14.11 -22.35 -6.15
N ALA A 87 14.15 -21.91 -7.40
CA ALA A 87 13.27 -20.85 -7.89
C ALA A 87 11.79 -21.29 -7.91
N TYR A 88 11.53 -22.60 -7.95
CA TYR A 88 10.19 -23.16 -7.96
C TYR A 88 9.53 -23.03 -6.58
N GLU A 89 10.23 -23.41 -5.50
CA GLU A 89 9.78 -23.23 -4.13
C GLU A 89 9.54 -21.75 -3.80
N TYR A 90 10.42 -20.86 -4.27
CA TYR A 90 10.21 -19.41 -4.16
C TYR A 90 8.90 -18.96 -4.83
N LYS A 91 8.64 -19.45 -6.04
CA LYS A 91 7.44 -19.12 -6.80
C LYS A 91 6.18 -19.64 -6.10
N MET A 92 6.18 -20.88 -5.63
CA MET A 92 5.07 -21.47 -4.88
C MET A 92 4.75 -20.66 -3.62
N HIS A 93 5.78 -20.30 -2.84
CA HIS A 93 5.60 -19.47 -1.65
C HIS A 93 5.02 -18.09 -1.98
N LEU A 94 5.43 -17.47 -3.09
CA LEU A 94 4.87 -16.19 -3.53
C LEU A 94 3.41 -16.31 -3.98
N GLU A 95 3.06 -17.36 -4.74
CA GLU A 95 1.69 -17.61 -5.17
C GLU A 95 0.76 -17.80 -3.99
N GLU A 96 1.13 -18.64 -3.01
CA GLU A 96 0.36 -18.83 -1.78
C GLU A 96 0.18 -17.50 -1.01
N LYS A 97 1.25 -16.70 -0.90
CA LYS A 97 1.18 -15.39 -0.24
C LYS A 97 0.25 -14.41 -0.97
N ARG A 98 0.23 -14.44 -2.32
CA ARG A 98 -0.67 -13.62 -3.14
C ARG A 98 -2.12 -14.07 -2.99
N GLU A 99 -2.37 -15.36 -2.92
CA GLU A 99 -3.70 -15.92 -2.71
C GLU A 99 -4.26 -15.53 -1.35
N ASN A 100 -3.47 -15.73 -0.28
CA ASN A 100 -3.86 -15.33 1.08
C ASN A 100 -4.16 -13.82 1.19
N ASN A 101 -3.44 -12.99 0.43
CA ASN A 101 -3.60 -11.54 0.44
C ASN A 101 -4.33 -11.00 -0.80
N ARG A 102 -5.29 -11.77 -1.36
CA ARG A 102 -6.00 -11.39 -2.60
C ARG A 102 -6.62 -9.99 -2.56
N TYR A 103 -7.21 -9.64 -1.42
CA TYR A 103 -7.98 -8.40 -1.24
C TYR A 103 -7.27 -7.34 -0.40
N TYR A 104 -5.97 -7.52 -0.14
CA TYR A 104 -5.21 -6.59 0.71
C TYR A 104 -5.15 -5.16 0.14
N TRP A 105 -5.17 -5.01 -1.18
CA TRP A 105 -5.03 -3.72 -1.86
C TRP A 105 -6.33 -2.91 -1.96
N LEU A 106 -7.49 -3.56 -1.85
CA LEU A 106 -8.81 -2.94 -2.06
C LEU A 106 -9.10 -1.75 -1.15
N PRO A 107 -8.86 -1.82 0.18
CA PRO A 107 -9.12 -0.69 1.08
C PRO A 107 -8.33 0.56 0.71
N PHE A 108 -7.09 0.40 0.26
CA PHE A 108 -6.22 1.50 -0.16
C PHE A 108 -6.70 2.15 -1.45
N VAL A 109 -7.24 1.36 -2.39
CA VAL A 109 -7.85 1.90 -3.61
C VAL A 109 -9.13 2.65 -3.30
N ILE A 110 -9.98 2.13 -2.41
CA ILE A 110 -11.22 2.79 -1.99
C ILE A 110 -10.88 4.14 -1.31
N LEU A 111 -9.97 4.14 -0.35
CA LEU A 111 -9.53 5.37 0.32
C LEU A 111 -8.91 6.37 -0.66
N GLY A 112 -8.01 5.90 -1.52
CA GLY A 112 -7.37 6.75 -2.53
C GLY A 112 -8.38 7.38 -3.49
N ALA A 113 -9.35 6.61 -3.97
CA ALA A 113 -10.42 7.11 -4.83
C ALA A 113 -11.31 8.14 -4.11
N LEU A 114 -11.70 7.87 -2.86
CA LEU A 114 -12.50 8.79 -2.05
C LEU A 114 -11.78 10.14 -1.83
N TYR A 115 -10.49 10.10 -1.47
CA TYR A 115 -9.69 11.31 -1.28
C TYR A 115 -9.48 12.09 -2.57
N LEU A 116 -9.28 11.40 -3.69
CA LEU A 116 -9.10 12.05 -4.98
C LEU A 116 -10.41 12.70 -5.45
N ILE A 117 -11.55 12.03 -5.31
CA ILE A 117 -12.87 12.60 -5.60
C ILE A 117 -13.13 13.82 -4.71
N ALA A 118 -12.88 13.71 -3.40
CA ALA A 118 -13.02 14.84 -2.47
C ALA A 118 -12.11 16.01 -2.87
N GLY A 119 -10.84 15.75 -3.21
CA GLY A 119 -9.90 16.77 -3.66
C GLY A 119 -10.36 17.48 -4.93
N ILE A 120 -10.88 16.75 -5.91
CA ILE A 120 -11.49 17.31 -7.12
C ILE A 120 -12.69 18.20 -6.76
N LEU A 121 -13.60 17.71 -5.93
CA LEU A 121 -14.80 18.46 -5.52
C LEU A 121 -14.44 19.78 -4.83
N PHE A 122 -13.51 19.76 -3.87
CA PHE A 122 -13.03 20.97 -3.20
C PHE A 122 -12.21 21.90 -4.10
N SER A 123 -11.66 21.38 -5.21
CA SER A 123 -10.97 22.23 -6.19
C SER A 123 -11.93 22.98 -7.12
N PHE A 124 -13.09 22.39 -7.45
CA PHE A 124 -14.11 23.02 -8.30
C PHE A 124 -15.13 23.84 -7.51
N PHE A 125 -15.38 23.46 -6.26
CA PHE A 125 -16.20 24.20 -5.31
C PHE A 125 -15.31 24.67 -4.15
N PRO A 126 -14.46 25.69 -4.37
CA PRO A 126 -13.78 26.34 -3.25
C PRO A 126 -14.85 27.02 -2.40
N ILE A 127 -15.20 26.40 -1.28
CA ILE A 127 -16.00 27.01 -0.22
C ILE A 127 -15.07 27.86 0.65
#